data_AF-F8J869-F1
#
_entry.id   AF-F8J869-F1
#
_cell.length_a   1.000
_cell.length_b   1.000
_cell.length_c   1.000
_cell.angle_alpha   90.00
_cell.angle_beta   90.00
_cell.angle_gamma   90.00
#
_symmetry.space_group_name_H-M   'P 1'
#
loop_
_entity.id
_entity.type
_entity.pdbx_description
1 polymer ?
#
loop_
_entity_poly.entity_id
_entity_poly.type
_entity_poly.pdbx_seq_one_letter_code
_entity_poly.pdbx_strand_id
1 'polypeptide(L)'
;MSSGGAPSPLRLPTIILVAIETLVAIFYIAVFHQAGRSNAIANIAVDSVTAIVVAIWVVFVLPAIVLVVRDTKPGLALGLSLAAAVAFAANLVIF
;
A
#
# COMPACT_ATOMS: atom_id res chain seq x y z
N MET A 1 8.63 -21.53 -27.67
CA MET A 1 8.83 -20.09 -27.94
C MET A 1 7.71 -19.33 -27.27
N SER A 2 8.00 -18.63 -26.16
CA SER A 2 7.03 -17.79 -25.46
C SER A 2 6.70 -16.61 -26.37
N SER A 3 5.44 -16.49 -26.78
CA SER A 3 4.92 -15.26 -27.37
C SER A 3 5.15 -14.14 -26.36
N GLY A 4 6.01 -13.19 -26.70
CA GLY A 4 6.14 -11.92 -26.01
C GLY A 4 4.85 -11.13 -26.17
N GLY A 5 3.81 -11.54 -25.44
CA GLY A 5 2.54 -10.85 -25.38
C GLY A 5 2.79 -9.44 -24.88
N ALA A 6 2.26 -8.46 -25.60
CA ALA A 6 2.34 -7.07 -25.17
C ALA A 6 1.82 -6.96 -23.72
N PRO A 7 2.52 -6.24 -22.84
CA PRO A 7 2.10 -6.08 -21.44
C PRO A 7 0.68 -5.51 -21.39
N SER A 8 -0.13 -6.00 -20.45
CA SER A 8 -1.50 -5.51 -20.30
C SER A 8 -1.53 -3.98 -20.19
N PRO A 9 -2.46 -3.27 -20.87
CA PRO A 9 -2.57 -1.82 -20.77
C PRO A 9 -2.85 -1.33 -19.34
N LEU A 10 -3.40 -2.20 -18.47
CA LEU A 10 -3.68 -1.90 -17.06
C LEU A 10 -2.46 -2.09 -16.14
N ARG A 11 -1.39 -2.70 -16.63
CA ARG A 11 -0.20 -2.99 -15.84
C ARG A 11 0.51 -1.71 -15.40
N LEU A 12 0.70 -0.76 -16.32
CA LEU A 12 1.37 0.51 -16.02
C LEU A 12 0.60 1.38 -15.00
N PRO A 13 -0.72 1.62 -15.16
CA PRO A 13 -1.51 2.31 -14.13
C PRO A 13 -1.43 1.65 -12.76
N THR A 14 -1.48 0.31 -12.70
CA THR A 14 -1.40 -0.42 -11.43
C THR A 14 -0.03 -0.26 -10.78
N ILE A 15 1.06 -0.30 -11.56
CA ILE A 15 2.43 -0.04 -11.04
C ILE A 15 2.52 1.36 -10.44
N ILE A 16 2.00 2.37 -11.14
CA ILE A 16 2.01 3.75 -10.67
C ILE A 16 1.24 3.87 -9.35
N LEU A 17 0.05 3.27 -9.27
CA LEU A 17 -0.78 3.33 -8.06
C LEU A 17 -0.11 2.65 -6.86
N VAL A 18 0.42 1.45 -7.06
CA VAL A 18 1.20 0.70 -6.04
C VAL A 18 2.43 1.50 -5.58
N ALA A 19 3.12 2.17 -6.50
CA ALA A 19 4.27 3.00 -6.16
C ALA A 19 3.86 4.19 -5.28
N ILE A 20 2.74 4.85 -5.60
CA ILE A 20 2.18 5.94 -4.78
C ILE A 20 1.81 5.42 -3.39
N GLU A 21 1.09 4.30 -3.29
CA GLU A 21 0.69 3.69 -2.01
C GLU A 21 1.90 3.35 -1.13
N THR A 22 2.97 2.86 -1.75
CA THR A 22 4.21 2.55 -1.05
C THR A 22 4.91 3.81 -0.55
N LEU A 23 4.97 4.87 -1.37
CA LEU A 23 5.52 6.16 -0.95
C LEU A 23 4.72 6.78 0.20
N VAL A 24 3.39 6.70 0.15
CA VAL A 24 2.50 7.18 1.22
C VAL A 24 2.73 6.40 2.52
N ALA A 25 2.81 5.07 2.46
CA ALA A 25 3.09 4.24 3.63
C ALA A 25 4.46 4.58 4.25
N ILE A 26 5.50 4.76 3.42
CA ILE A 26 6.84 5.16 3.88
C ILE A 26 6.80 6.53 4.54
N PHE A 27 6.17 7.52 3.89
CA PHE A 27 6.04 8.87 4.44
C PHE A 27 5.30 8.86 5.78
N TYR A 28 4.22 8.08 5.88
CA TYR A 28 3.47 7.92 7.12
C TYR A 28 4.37 7.38 8.25
N ILE A 29 5.11 6.29 7.98
CA ILE A 29 6.02 5.72 8.97
C ILE A 29 7.11 6.73 9.34
N ALA A 30 7.72 7.42 8.37
CA ALA A 30 8.79 8.37 8.62
C ALA A 30 8.34 9.59 9.45
N VAL A 31 7.12 10.09 9.21
CA VAL A 31 6.58 11.26 9.93
C VAL A 31 6.12 10.88 11.33
N PHE A 32 5.38 9.78 11.44
CA PHE A 32 4.69 9.45 12.70
C PHE A 32 5.53 8.56 13.63
N HIS A 33 6.42 7.72 13.11
CA HIS A 33 7.31 6.89 13.93
C HIS A 33 8.61 7.64 14.27
N GLN A 34 8.54 8.58 15.21
CA GLN A 34 9.73 9.21 15.79
C GLN A 34 10.24 8.40 16.97
N ALA A 35 11.41 7.77 16.82
CA ALA A 35 12.09 7.08 17.91
C ALA A 35 12.48 8.07 19.02
N GLY A 36 11.85 7.97 20.20
CA GLY A 36 12.24 8.74 21.39
C GLY A 36 11.18 9.68 21.99
N ARG A 37 9.90 9.57 21.63
CA ARG A 37 8.84 10.31 22.33
C ARG A 37 8.72 9.81 23.77
N SER A 38 8.86 10.72 24.72
CA SER A 38 8.81 10.50 26.17
C SER A 38 7.40 10.28 26.74
N ASN A 39 6.37 10.25 25.89
CA ASN A 39 4.97 10.13 26.29
C ASN A 39 4.40 8.76 25.86
N ALA A 40 4.26 7.84 26.81
CA ALA A 40 3.91 6.43 26.55
C ALA A 40 2.58 6.23 25.81
N ILE A 41 1.57 7.06 26.09
CA ILE A 41 0.24 6.98 25.46
C ILE A 41 0.30 7.38 23.97
N ALA A 42 1.08 8.42 23.65
CA ALA A 42 1.28 8.85 22.26
C ALA A 42 2.03 7.81 21.43
N ASN A 43 2.92 7.03 22.04
CA ASN A 43 3.61 5.93 21.37
C ASN A 43 2.66 4.78 21.03
N ILE A 44 1.81 4.36 21.98
CA ILE A 44 0.85 3.27 21.73
C ILE A 44 -0.10 3.62 20.58
N ALA A 45 -0.61 4.84 20.56
CA ALA A 45 -1.49 5.30 19.48
C ALA A 45 -0.77 5.26 18.12
N VAL A 46 0.42 5.86 18.03
CA VAL A 46 1.23 5.85 16.80
C VAL A 46 1.58 4.44 16.35
N ASP A 47 2.07 3.59 17.25
CA ASP A 47 2.47 2.23 16.94
C ASP A 47 1.27 1.40 16.45
N SER A 48 0.09 1.62 17.05
CA SER A 48 -1.15 0.97 16.61
C SER A 48 -1.56 1.43 15.21
N VAL A 49 -1.49 2.73 14.90
CA VAL A 49 -1.83 3.21 13.55
C VAL A 49 -0.79 2.77 12.52
N THR A 50 0.50 2.81 12.87
CA THR A 50 1.58 2.26 12.03
C THR A 50 1.35 0.78 11.75
N ALA A 51 0.95 -0.01 12.75
CA ALA A 51 0.61 -1.42 12.54
C ALA A 51 -0.59 -1.60 11.60
N ILE A 52 -1.63 -0.76 11.68
CA ILE A 52 -2.78 -0.80 10.76
C ILE A 52 -2.36 -0.43 9.34
N VAL A 53 -1.55 0.61 9.17
CA VAL A 53 -0.99 1.05 7.88
C VAL A 53 -0.18 -0.09 7.23
N VAL A 54 0.70 -0.72 8.00
CA VAL A 54 1.48 -1.87 7.54
C VAL A 54 0.57 -3.05 7.19
N ALA A 55 -0.45 -3.34 8.00
CA ALA A 55 -1.40 -4.41 7.73
C ALA A 55 -2.18 -4.18 6.43
N ILE A 56 -2.69 -2.97 6.18
CA ILE A 56 -3.37 -2.61 4.93
C ILE A 56 -2.41 -2.81 3.75
N TRP A 57 -1.17 -2.34 3.87
CA TRP A 57 -0.19 -2.49 2.81
C TRP A 57 0.12 -3.96 2.51
N VAL A 58 0.31 -4.79 3.54
CA VAL A 58 0.58 -6.22 3.41
C VAL A 58 -0.61 -6.99 2.80
N VAL A 59 -1.85 -6.65 3.18
CA VAL A 59 -3.04 -7.37 2.72
C VAL A 59 -3.45 -6.98 1.30
N PHE A 60 -3.27 -5.72 0.89
CA PHE A 60 -3.77 -5.24 -0.39
C PHE A 60 -2.66 -4.97 -1.42
N VAL A 61 -1.58 -4.30 -1.00
CA VAL A 61 -0.54 -3.82 -1.94
C VAL A 61 0.42 -4.95 -2.32
N LEU A 62 0.84 -5.81 -1.38
CA LEU A 62 1.70 -6.96 -1.71
C LEU A 62 1.05 -7.93 -2.71
N PRO A 63 -0.21 -8.36 -2.55
CA PRO A 63 -0.85 -9.21 -3.56
C PRO A 63 -1.02 -8.49 -4.90
N ALA A 64 -1.32 -7.18 -4.91
CA ALA A 64 -1.36 -6.40 -6.13
C ALA A 64 -0.01 -6.39 -6.87
N ILE A 65 1.11 -6.22 -6.15
CA ILE A 65 2.47 -6.34 -6.70
C ILE A 65 2.68 -7.71 -7.32
N VAL A 66 2.35 -8.79 -6.59
CA VAL A 66 2.53 -10.16 -7.08
C VAL A 66 1.76 -10.39 -8.39
N LEU A 67 0.52 -9.88 -8.46
CA LEU A 67 -0.32 -10.01 -9.65
C LEU A 67 0.21 -9.20 -10.83
N VAL A 68 0.71 -7.99 -10.59
CA VAL A 68 1.36 -7.12 -11.59
C VAL A 68 2.66 -7.73 -12.13
N VAL A 69 3.51 -8.24 -11.24
CA VAL A 69 4.80 -8.85 -11.62
C VAL A 69 4.59 -10.12 -12.44
N ARG A 70 3.56 -10.89 -12.10
CA ARG A 70 3.19 -12.12 -12.84
C ARG A 70 2.39 -11.84 -14.11
N ASP A 71 2.03 -10.58 -14.37
CA ASP A 71 1.10 -10.16 -15.45
C ASP A 71 -0.22 -10.97 -15.43
N THR A 72 -0.66 -11.35 -14.23
CA THR A 72 -1.85 -12.17 -14.00
C THR A 72 -2.96 -11.31 -13.43
N LYS A 73 -4.14 -11.33 -14.09
CA LYS A 73 -5.36 -10.63 -13.62
C LYS A 73 -5.09 -9.16 -13.24
N PRO A 74 -4.60 -8.32 -14.17
CA PRO A 74 -4.23 -6.94 -13.88
C PRO A 74 -5.41 -6.08 -13.39
N GLY A 75 -6.65 -6.40 -13.78
CA GLY A 75 -7.85 -5.74 -13.23
C GLY A 75 -8.07 -6.02 -11.74
N LEU A 76 -7.72 -7.22 -11.25
CA LEU A 76 -7.81 -7.55 -9.83
C LEU A 76 -6.69 -6.87 -9.04
N ALA A 77 -5.50 -6.76 -9.63
CA ALA A 77 -4.39 -6.01 -9.05
C ALA A 77 -4.74 -4.52 -8.89
N LEU A 78 -5.35 -3.92 -9.92
CA LEU A 78 -5.84 -2.55 -9.87
C LEU A 78 -6.91 -2.37 -8.78
N GLY A 79 -7.86 -3.31 -8.70
CA GLY A 79 -8.91 -3.29 -7.67
C GLY A 79 -8.37 -3.41 -6.24
N LEU A 80 -7.38 -4.28 -6.02
CA LEU A 80 -6.71 -4.42 -4.72
C LEU A 80 -5.95 -3.16 -4.32
N SER A 81 -5.25 -2.55 -5.26
CA SER A 81 -4.54 -1.28 -5.04
C SER A 81 -5.56 -0.18 -4.71
N LEU A 82 -6.60 0.03 -5.53
CA LEU A 82 -7.69 0.95 -5.18
C LEU A 82 -8.32 0.71 -3.80
N ALA A 83 -8.52 -0.55 -3.40
CA ALA A 83 -9.02 -0.88 -2.06
C ALA A 83 -8.03 -0.47 -0.96
N ALA A 84 -6.72 -0.63 -1.19
CA ALA A 84 -5.67 -0.12 -0.31
C ALA A 84 -5.77 1.40 -0.16
N ALA A 85 -5.84 2.14 -1.27
CA ALA A 85 -5.94 3.59 -1.27
C ALA A 85 -7.16 4.09 -0.48
N VAL A 86 -8.32 3.44 -0.65
CA VAL A 86 -9.53 3.77 0.11
C VAL A 86 -9.36 3.44 1.61
N ALA A 87 -8.79 2.28 1.95
CA ALA A 87 -8.54 1.91 3.34
C ALA A 87 -7.57 2.86 4.04
N PHE A 88 -6.53 3.32 3.33
CA PHE A 88 -5.61 4.35 3.79
C PHE A 88 -6.33 5.68 4.03
N ALA A 89 -7.12 6.15 3.05
CA ALA A 89 -7.87 7.39 3.19
C ALA A 89 -8.87 7.34 4.36
N ALA A 90 -9.57 6.23 4.55
CA ALA A 90 -10.47 6.04 5.68
C ALA A 90 -9.72 6.03 7.02
N ASN A 91 -8.55 5.41 7.10
CA ASN A 91 -7.71 5.43 8.30
C ASN A 91 -7.28 6.86 8.67
N LEU A 92 -6.90 7.68 7.69
CA LEU A 92 -6.50 9.08 7.89
C LEU A 92 -7.63 10.02 8.35
N VAL A 93 -8.90 9.67 8.09
CA VAL A 93 -10.06 10.49 8.52
C VAL A 93 -10.45 10.18 9.97
N ILE A 94 -10.16 8.97 10.45
CA ILE A 94 -10.55 8.51 11.79
C ILE A 94 -9.63 9.09 12.89
N PHE A 95 -8.42 9.54 12.53
CA PHE A 95 -7.39 10.06 13.44
C PHE A 95 -7.12 11.55 13.22
#